data_AF-A0A947KFH5-F1
#
_entry.id   AF-A0A947KFH5-F1
#
_cell.length_a   1.000
_cell.length_b   1.000
_cell.length_c   1.000
_cell.angle_alpha   90.00
_cell.angle_beta   90.00
_cell.angle_gamma   90.00
#
_symmetry.space_group_name_H-M   'P 1'
#
loop_
_entity.id
_entity.type
_entity.pdbx_description
1 polymer ?
#
loop_
_entity_poly.entity_id
_entity_poly.type
_entity_poly.pdbx_seq_one_letter_code
_entity_poly.pdbx_strand_id
1 'polypeptide(L)'
;MSKLKKILTTPVFNENPIAFQILGICSALAVTSKLETSIVMSLAVTFVTAFSNLSVSLIRKHIPSSIRIIVEMTIIASLVI
;
A
#
# COMPACT_ATOMS: atom_id res chain seq x y z
N MET A 1 11.31 -32.70 -5.81
CA MET A 1 10.04 -32.00 -5.50
C MET A 1 10.10 -30.98 -4.35
N SER A 2 11.23 -30.71 -3.66
CA SER A 2 11.28 -29.75 -2.52
C SER A 2 11.83 -28.34 -2.83
N LYS A 3 12.44 -28.13 -4.00
CA LYS A 3 12.99 -26.82 -4.40
C LYS A 3 11.90 -25.76 -4.63
N LEU A 4 10.75 -26.11 -5.21
CA LEU A 4 9.67 -25.16 -5.48
C LEU A 4 9.01 -24.63 -4.21
N LYS A 5 8.79 -25.48 -3.20
CA LYS A 5 8.26 -25.03 -1.89
C LYS A 5 9.23 -24.06 -1.22
N LYS A 6 10.53 -24.34 -1.21
CA LYS A 6 11.54 -23.43 -0.65
C LYS A 6 11.58 -22.09 -1.39
N ILE A 7 11.53 -22.07 -2.72
CA ILE A 7 11.55 -20.81 -3.50
C ILE A 7 10.28 -19.97 -3.23
N LEU A 8 9.14 -20.59 -2.93
CA LEU A 8 7.90 -19.87 -2.59
C LEU A 8 7.84 -19.43 -1.12
N THR A 9 8.35 -20.22 -0.18
CA THR A 9 8.26 -19.89 1.26
C THR A 9 9.39 -18.99 1.76
N THR A 10 10.56 -19.03 1.12
CA THR A 10 11.71 -18.19 1.52
C THR A 10 11.45 -16.68 1.38
N PRO A 11 10.89 -16.17 0.26
CA PRO A 11 10.61 -14.73 0.14
C PRO A 11 9.42 -14.27 0.98
N VAL A 12 8.46 -15.15 1.27
CA VAL A 12 7.26 -14.80 2.07
C VAL A 12 7.59 -14.68 3.56
N PHE A 13 8.42 -15.58 4.10
CA PHE A 13 8.71 -15.64 5.53
C PHE A 13 10.09 -15.08 5.92
N ASN A 14 11.10 -15.23 5.06
CA ASN A 14 12.49 -14.97 5.47
C ASN A 14 13.04 -13.64 4.95
N GLU A 15 12.49 -13.09 3.87
CA GLU A 15 12.97 -11.85 3.25
C GLU A 15 11.86 -10.84 2.93
N ASN A 16 10.68 -10.95 3.55
CA ASN A 16 9.62 -9.98 3.32
C ASN A 16 9.85 -8.73 4.19
N PRO A 17 10.35 -7.60 3.63
CA PRO A 17 10.56 -6.38 4.40
C PRO A 17 9.27 -5.83 5.00
N ILE A 18 8.10 -6.22 4.51
CA ILE A 18 6.80 -5.84 5.09
C ILE A 18 6.66 -6.39 6.52
N ALA A 19 7.14 -7.62 6.76
CA ALA A 19 7.09 -8.26 8.07
C ALA A 19 8.20 -7.78 9.01
N PHE A 20 9.43 -7.59 8.50
CA PHE A 20 10.57 -7.14 9.31
C PHE A 20 10.58 -5.64 9.60
N GLN A 21 10.13 -4.82 8.66
CA GLN A 21 10.11 -3.35 8.76
C GLN A 21 8.76 -2.81 9.23
N ILE A 22 7.80 -3.71 9.45
CA ILE A 22 6.52 -3.41 10.09
C ILE A 22 5.76 -2.29 9.35
N LEU A 23 5.83 -2.33 8.02
CA LEU A 23 5.21 -1.33 7.14
C LEU A 23 3.68 -1.47 7.26
N GLY A 24 3.01 -0.47 7.86
CA GLY A 24 1.55 -0.45 8.04
C GLY A 24 1.03 -0.67 9.46
N ILE A 25 1.90 -0.72 10.48
CA ILE A 25 1.47 -0.96 11.88
C ILE A 25 0.61 0.16 12.46
N CYS A 26 0.84 1.41 12.08
CA CYS A 26 0.08 2.56 12.59
C CYS A 26 -1.42 2.43 12.27
N SER A 27 -1.75 2.09 11.02
CA SER A 27 -3.13 1.87 10.59
C SER A 27 -3.72 0.61 11.20
N ALA A 28 -2.93 -0.46 11.34
CA ALA A 28 -3.39 -1.72 11.93
C ALA A 28 -3.77 -1.55 13.41
N LEU A 29 -2.95 -0.88 14.23
CA LEU A 29 -3.27 -0.64 15.65
C LEU A 29 -4.46 0.30 15.81
N ALA A 30 -4.55 1.37 15.00
CA ALA A 30 -5.61 2.36 15.09
C ALA A 30 -7.02 1.79 14.86
N VAL A 31 -7.11 0.71 14.08
CA VAL A 31 -8.38 0.16 13.61
C VAL A 31 -8.91 -0.98 14.50
N THR A 32 -8.13 -1.39 15.52
CA THR A 32 -8.50 -2.50 16.43
C THR A 32 -9.68 -2.23 17.36
N SER A 33 -10.09 -0.98 17.54
CA SER A 33 -11.10 -0.61 18.54
C SER A 33 -12.54 -0.94 18.15
N LYS A 34 -12.88 -0.89 16.85
CA LYS A 34 -14.25 -1.16 16.36
C LYS A 34 -14.20 -1.88 15.02
N LEU A 35 -14.95 -2.98 14.90
CA LEU A 35 -15.05 -3.74 13.66
C LEU A 35 -15.70 -2.92 12.55
N GLU A 36 -16.72 -2.13 12.89
CA GLU A 36 -17.44 -1.28 11.93
C GLU A 36 -16.52 -0.28 11.23
N THR A 37 -15.64 0.41 11.98
CA THR A 37 -14.70 1.39 11.41
C THR A 37 -13.63 0.73 10.55
N SER A 38 -13.24 -0.51 10.86
CA SER A 38 -12.28 -1.28 10.07
C SER A 38 -12.78 -1.57 8.66
N ILE A 39 -14.03 -2.00 8.55
CA ILE A 39 -14.65 -2.32 7.27
C ILE A 39 -14.79 -1.06 6.42
N VAL A 40 -15.24 0.05 7.02
CA VAL A 40 -15.38 1.34 6.32
C VAL A 40 -14.03 1.85 5.83
N MET A 41 -12.98 1.81 6.67
CA MET A 41 -11.64 2.25 6.27
C MET A 41 -11.05 1.37 5.16
N SER A 42 -11.26 0.06 5.21
CA SER A 42 -10.78 -0.88 4.17
C SER A 42 -11.44 -0.63 2.82
N LEU A 43 -12.75 -0.39 2.82
CA LEU A 43 -13.50 -0.01 1.62
C LEU A 43 -13.02 1.35 1.09
N ALA A 44 -12.93 2.37 1.95
CA ALA A 44 -12.47 3.70 1.58
C ALA A 44 -11.07 3.66 0.93
N VAL A 45 -10.11 2.97 1.54
CA VAL A 45 -8.75 2.82 1.00
C VAL A 45 -8.76 2.09 -0.35
N THR A 46 -9.62 1.10 -0.54
CA THR A 46 -9.75 0.39 -1.82
C THR A 46 -10.23 1.33 -2.94
N PHE A 47 -11.21 2.18 -2.66
CA PHE A 47 -11.68 3.19 -3.61
C PHE A 47 -10.63 4.27 -3.89
N VAL A 48 -9.99 4.79 -2.84
CA VAL A 48 -8.96 5.83 -2.97
C VAL A 48 -7.76 5.31 -3.78
N THR A 49 -7.28 4.10 -3.51
CA THR A 49 -6.15 3.52 -4.26
C THR A 49 -6.48 3.27 -5.73
N ALA A 50 -7.71 2.85 -6.04
CA ALA A 50 -8.18 2.70 -7.42
C ALA A 50 -8.19 4.05 -8.17
N PHE A 51 -8.75 5.10 -7.56
CA PHE A 51 -8.80 6.45 -8.16
C PHE A 51 -7.43 7.12 -8.24
N SER A 52 -6.59 6.94 -7.23
CA SER A 52 -5.23 7.47 -7.20
C SER A 52 -4.39 6.89 -8.32
N ASN A 53 -4.45 5.56 -8.54
CA ASN A 53 -3.71 4.92 -9.62
C ASN A 53 -4.18 5.37 -11.02
N LEU A 54 -5.47 5.63 -11.20
CA LEU A 54 -6.01 6.24 -12.42
C LEU A 54 -5.44 7.64 -12.65
N SER A 55 -5.46 8.48 -11.61
CA SER A 55 -4.97 9.87 -11.68
C SER A 55 -3.45 9.93 -11.93
N VAL A 56 -2.68 9.08 -11.24
CA VAL A 56 -1.23 8.95 -11.45
C VAL A 56 -0.91 8.47 -12.86
N SER A 57 -1.66 7.52 -13.40
CA SER A 57 -1.47 7.01 -14.76
C SER A 57 -1.59 8.11 -15.82
N LEU A 58 -2.54 9.03 -15.66
CA LEU A 58 -2.74 10.17 -16.58
C LEU A 58 -1.58 11.18 -16.54
N ILE A 59 -1.05 11.45 -15.34
CA ILE A 59 -0.04 12.51 -15.12
C ILE A 59 1.40 11.97 -15.31
N ARG A 60 1.60 10.65 -15.29
CA ARG A 60 2.90 9.95 -15.39
C ARG A 60 3.83 10.47 -16.49
N LYS A 61 3.30 10.92 -17.63
CA LYS A 61 4.10 11.36 -18.79
C LYS A 61 4.71 12.76 -18.64
N HIS A 62 4.21 13.57 -17.70
CA HIS A 62 4.74 14.91 -17.42
C HIS A 62 5.69 14.97 -16.22
N ILE A 63 5.83 13.89 -15.44
CA ILE A 63 6.59 13.92 -14.19
C ILE A 63 8.05 13.45 -14.43
N PRO A 64 9.05 14.31 -14.21
CA PRO A 64 10.46 13.91 -14.20
C PRO A 64 10.76 12.95 -13.03
N SER A 65 11.67 12.00 -13.25
CA SER A 65 11.93 10.86 -12.35
C SER A 65 12.32 11.26 -10.93
N SER A 66 12.97 12.41 -10.74
CA SER A 66 13.47 12.88 -9.46
C SER A 66 12.37 13.20 -8.43
N ILE A 67 11.15 13.51 -8.86
CA ILE A 67 10.05 13.95 -7.98
C ILE A 67 8.86 12.98 -7.97
N ARG A 68 8.96 11.82 -8.63
CA ARG A 68 7.81 10.92 -8.83
C ARG A 68 7.17 10.47 -7.51
N ILE A 69 7.99 10.06 -6.54
CA ILE A 69 7.49 9.58 -5.24
C ILE A 69 6.72 10.67 -4.51
N ILE A 70 7.19 11.93 -4.55
CA ILE A 70 6.54 13.06 -3.87
C ILE A 70 5.16 13.35 -4.48
N VAL A 71 5.06 13.34 -5.81
CA VAL A 71 3.80 13.60 -6.53
C VAL A 71 2.78 12.50 -6.24
N GLU A 72 3.18 11.23 -6.29
CA GLU A 72 2.32 10.09 -5.97
C GLU A 72 1.80 10.15 -4.52
N MET A 73 2.68 10.44 -3.55
CA MET A 73 2.32 10.59 -2.13
C MET A 73 1.32 11.73 -1.92
N THR A 74 1.50 12.86 -2.63
CA THR A 74 0.61 14.04 -2.52
C THR A 74 -0.79 13.75 -3.07
N ILE A 75 -0.89 13.02 -4.18
CA ILE A 75 -2.18 12.62 -4.78
C ILE A 75 -2.93 11.69 -3.82
N ILE A 76 -2.25 10.69 -3.24
CA ILE A 76 -2.85 9.76 -2.29
C ILE A 76 -3.32 10.52 -1.03
N ALA A 77 -2.47 11.38 -0.47
CA ALA A 77 -2.80 12.14 0.73
C ALA A 77 -4.01 13.07 0.53
N SER A 78 -4.12 13.70 -0.64
CA SER A 78 -5.23 14.62 -0.96
C SER A 78 -6.58 13.91 -1.16
N LEU A 79 -6.57 12.60 -1.43
CA LEU A 79 -7.80 11.80 -1.58
C LEU A 79 -8.29 11.15 -0.28
N VAL A 80 -7.40 10.97 0.71
CA VAL A 80 -7.72 10.32 2.00
C VAL A 80 -8.22 11.30 3.06
N ILE A 81 -7.74 12.56 3.02
CA ILE A 81 -8.19 13.67 3.89
C ILE A 81 -9.59 14.15 3.48
#